data_AF-X1VGU7-F1
#
_entry.id   AF-X1VGU7-F1
#
_cell.length_a   1.000
_cell.length_b   1.000
_cell.length_c   1.000
_cell.angle_alpha   90.00
_cell.angle_beta   90.00
_cell.angle_gamma   90.00
#
_symmetry.space_group_name_H-M   'P 1'
#
loop_
_entity.id
_entity.type
_entity.pdbx_description
1 polymer ?
#
loop_
_entity_poly.entity_id
_entity_poly.type
_entity_poly.pdbx_seq_one_letter_code
_entity_poly.pdbx_strand_id
1 'polypeptide(L)' 'MREGGISIIYISHRLSEVPLVGQRVTVLRDGKRIATLPVNEADQDTIIRMMVGRELKEQFPKEETSPGKPI' A
#
# COMPACT_ATOMS: atom_id res chain seq x y z
N MET A 1 14.43 -8.40 13.80
CA MET A 1 14.21 -9.04 15.12
C MET A 1 14.31 -10.55 14.99
N ARG A 2 15.33 -11.15 15.59
CA ARG A 2 15.31 -12.56 16.02
C ARG A 2 16.26 -12.71 17.19
N GLU A 3 15.69 -12.57 18.39
CA GLU A 3 16.17 -13.14 19.65
C GLU A 3 14.90 -13.32 20.50
N GLY A 4 14.50 -14.57 20.77
CA GLY A 4 13.40 -14.88 21.71
C GLY A 4 12.13 -15.56 21.18
N GLY A 5 11.99 -15.85 19.88
CA GLY A 5 10.82 -16.60 19.36
C GLY A 5 9.48 -15.84 19.37
N ILE A 6 9.50 -14.51 19.54
CA ILE A 6 8.32 -13.65 19.58
C ILE A 6 8.03 -13.10 18.18
N SER A 7 6.76 -13.14 17.75
CA SER A 7 6.28 -12.51 16.52
C SER A 7 5.50 -11.25 16.84
N ILE A 8 5.80 -10.15 16.16
CA ILE A 8 5.08 -8.87 16.29
C ILE A 8 4.23 -8.67 15.03
N ILE A 9 2.93 -8.48 15.21
CA ILE A 9 2.01 -8.09 14.14
C ILE A 9 1.77 -6.58 14.27
N TYR A 10 2.19 -5.83 13.26
CA TYR A 10 1.97 -4.39 13.17
C TYR A 10 0.95 -4.09 12.07
N ILE A 11 -0.14 -3.40 12.42
CA ILE A 11 -1.22 -3.05 11.50
C ILE A 11 -1.27 -1.52 11.42
N SER A 12 -0.96 -0.97 10.25
CA SER A 12 -0.98 0.47 10.01
C SER A 12 -1.24 0.76 8.54
N HIS A 13 -1.86 1.91 8.27
CA HIS A 13 -1.95 2.49 6.93
C HIS A 13 -0.76 3.43 6.64
N ARG A 14 0.09 3.72 7.63
CA ARG A 14 1.32 4.49 7.48
C ARG A 14 2.47 3.52 7.19
N LEU A 15 2.88 3.50 5.92
CA LEU A 15 3.78 2.47 5.38
C LEU A 15 5.26 2.83 5.46
N SER A 16 5.59 4.08 5.77
CA SER A 16 6.97 4.60 5.79
C SER A 16 7.90 3.86 6.75
N GLU A 17 7.36 3.22 7.78
CA GLU A 17 8.12 2.54 8.84
C GLU A 17 8.12 1.01 8.69
N VAL A 18 7.23 0.45 7.86
CA VAL A 18 7.04 -1.01 7.73
C VAL A 18 8.29 -1.74 7.24
N PRO A 19 9.07 -1.20 6.26
CA PRO A 19 10.27 -1.87 5.79
C PRO A 19 11.41 -1.95 6.83
N LEU A 20 11.38 -1.11 7.86
CA LEU A 20 12.48 -1.00 8.83
C LEU A 20 12.42 -2.04 9.94
N VAL A 21 11.25 -2.64 10.18
CA VAL A 21 10.98 -3.43 11.40
C VAL A 21 10.66 -4.90 11.09
N GLY A 22 10.17 -5.20 9.88
CA GLY A 22 9.63 -6.51 9.50
C GLY A 22 10.58 -7.43 8.72
N GLN A 23 10.23 -8.72 8.66
CA GLN A 23 10.82 -9.69 7.73
C GLN A 23 9.93 -9.91 6.50
N ARG A 24 8.60 -9.87 6.70
CA ARG A 24 7.58 -10.09 5.67
C ARG A 24 6.41 -9.12 5.89
N VAL A 25 5.77 -8.72 4.81
CA VAL A 25 4.55 -7.90 4.79
C VAL A 25 3.43 -8.74 4.21
N THR A 26 2.25 -8.72 4.83
CA THR A 26 1.02 -9.31 4.26
C THR A 26 0.00 -8.21 4.03
N VAL A 27 -0.52 -8.12 2.81
CA VAL A 27 -1.57 -7.16 2.45
C VAL A 27 -2.92 -7.88 2.48
N LEU A 28 -3.84 -7.34 3.27
CA LEU A 28 -5.24 -7.76 3.33
C LEU A 28 -6.10 -6.68 2.69
N ARG A 29 -7.05 -7.07 1.84
CA ARG A 29 -8.04 -6.18 1.22
C ARG A 29 -9.36 -6.93 1.10
N ASP A 30 -10.47 -6.27 1.43
CA ASP A 30 -11.83 -6.86 1.35
C ASP A 30 -11.96 -8.20 2.11
N GLY A 31 -11.29 -8.32 3.26
CA GLY A 31 -11.26 -9.55 4.05
C GLY A 31 -10.44 -10.69 3.44
N LYS A 32 -9.74 -10.46 2.32
CA LYS A 32 -8.93 -11.46 1.61
C LYS A 32 -7.45 -11.12 1.66
N ARG A 33 -6.63 -12.17 1.64
CA ARG A 33 -5.17 -12.04 1.48
C ARG A 33 -4.86 -11.73 0.02
N ILE A 34 -4.29 -10.55 -0.24
CA ILE A 34 -3.85 -10.13 -1.56
C ILE A 34 -2.47 -10.69 -1.86
N ALA A 35 -1.51 -10.47 -0.97
CA ALA A 35 -0.15 -11.00 -1.12
C ALA A 35 0.58 -11.09 0.22
N THR A 36 1.64 -11.90 0.25
CA THR A 36 2.67 -11.87 1.30
C THR A 36 4.03 -11.81 0.64
N LEU A 37 4.79 -10.75 0.94
CA LEU A 37 6.09 -10.49 0.33
C LEU A 37 7.17 -10.40 1.43
N PRO A 38 8.42 -10.79 1.14
CA PRO A 38 9.53 -10.42 2.01
C PRO A 38 9.72 -8.89 1.96
N VAL A 39 10.18 -8.30 3.07
CA VAL A 39 10.23 -6.83 3.22
C VAL A 39 11.12 -6.14 2.18
N ASN A 40 12.17 -6.81 1.73
CA ASN A 40 13.06 -6.32 0.66
C ASN A 40 12.37 -6.19 -0.71
N GLU A 41 11.25 -6.87 -0.93
CA GLU A 41 10.44 -6.80 -2.15
C GLU A 41 9.16 -5.98 -1.96
N ALA A 42 8.92 -5.47 -0.75
CA ALA A 42 7.71 -4.77 -0.35
C ALA A 42 7.96 -3.26 -0.27
N ASP A 43 8.25 -2.62 -1.42
CA ASP A 43 8.33 -1.17 -1.49
C ASP A 43 6.97 -0.50 -1.18
N GLN A 44 7.02 0.76 -0.76
CA GLN A 44 5.83 1.48 -0.31
C GLN A 44 4.77 1.59 -1.42
N ASP A 45 5.18 1.89 -2.65
CA ASP A 45 4.27 2.04 -3.79
C ASP A 45 3.57 0.74 -4.16
N THR A 46 4.28 -0.38 -4.07
CA THR A 46 3.79 -1.73 -4.32
C THR A 46 2.77 -2.13 -3.24
N ILE A 47 3.05 -1.83 -1.97
CA ILE A 47 2.09 -2.06 -0.89
C ILE A 47 0.82 -1.21 -1.10
N ILE A 48 0.98 0.07 -1.43
CA ILE A 48 -0.16 0.97 -1.71
C ILE A 48 -1.00 0.41 -2.85
N ARG A 49 -0.40 0.04 -3.98
CA ARG A 49 -1.10 -0.55 -5.14
C ARG A 49 -1.89 -1.80 -4.75
N MET A 50 -1.32 -2.68 -3.94
CA MET A 50 -2.03 -3.86 -3.45
C MET A 50 -3.20 -3.52 -2.51
N MET A 51 -3.05 -2.50 -1.65
CA MET A 51 -4.09 -2.05 -0.73
C MET A 51 -5.27 -1.38 -1.45
N VAL A 52 -5.01 -0.50 -2.43
CA VAL A 52 -6.08 0.23 -3.14
C VAL A 52 -6.64 -0.53 -4.34
N GLY A 53 -5.91 -1.52 -4.86
CA GLY A 53 -6.34 -2.30 -6.02
C GLY A 53 -6.39 -1.52 -7.32
N ARG A 54 -5.63 -0.43 -7.43
CA ARG A 54 -5.56 0.44 -8.60
C ARG A 54 -4.11 0.71 -8.95
N GLU A 55 -3.81 0.87 -10.24
CA GLU A 55 -2.57 1.54 -10.62
C GLU A 55 -2.66 3.00 -10.17
N LEU A 56 -1.62 3.54 -9.52
CA LEU A 56 -1.59 4.92 -9.02
C LEU A 56 -1.96 5.97 -10.10
N LYS A 57 -1.87 5.60 -11.39
CA LYS A 57 -2.29 6.39 -12.55
C LYS A 57 -3.79 6.71 -12.61
N GLU A 58 -4.66 5.95 -11.96
CA GLU A 58 -6.12 6.15 -12.07
C GLU A 58 -6.70 7.09 -11.01
N GLN A 59 -5.88 7.62 -10.09
CA GLN A 59 -6.38 8.43 -8.97
C GLN A 59 -6.53 9.93 -9.26
N PHE A 60 -6.13 10.38 -10.46
CA PHE A 60 -6.37 11.74 -10.94
C PHE A 60 -6.84 11.71 -12.41
N PRO A 61 -8.07 11.27 -12.72
CA PRO A 61 -8.64 11.62 -14.00
C PRO A 61 -8.72 13.15 -14.04
N LYS A 62 -7.97 13.76 -14.96
CA LYS A 62 -8.15 15.17 -15.27
C LYS A 62 -9.51 15.26 -15.94
N GLU A 63 -10.55 15.65 -15.20
CA GLU A 63 -11.86 15.85 -15.81
C GLU A 63 -11.72 16.91 -16.90
N GLU A 64 -12.03 16.54 -18.15
CA GLU A 64 -12.12 17.50 -19.24
C GLU A 64 -13.33 18.40 -18.96
N THR A 65 -13.06 19.57 -18.38
CA THR A 65 -14.09 20.59 -18.19
C THR A 65 -14.18 21.45 -19.45
N SER A 66 -15.41 21.65 -19.93
CA SER A 66 -15.66 22.62 -21.00
C SER A 66 -15.56 24.04 -20.42
N PRO A 67 -14.86 24.98 -21.09
CA PRO A 67 -14.83 26.37 -20.66
C PRO A 67 -16.26 26.93 -20.51
N GLY A 68 -16.51 27.63 -19.40
CA GLY A 68 -17.79 28.31 -19.17
C GLY A 68 -18.09 29.32 -20.27
N LYS A 69 -19.37 29.59 -20.53
CA LYS A 69 -19.78 30.58 -21.54
C LYS A 69 -19.18 31.96 -21.21
N PRO A 70 -18.65 32.69 -22.21
CA PRO A 70 -18.24 34.06 -22.02
C PRO A 70 -19.45 34.92 -21.60
N ILE A 71 -19.21 35.84 -20.67
CA ILE A 71 -20.14 36.92 -20.31
C ILE A 71 -20.12 38.04 -21.35
#